data_AF-F8GW91-F1
#
_entry.id   AF-F8GW91-F1
#
_cell.length_a   1.000
_cell.length_b   1.000
_cell.length_c   1.000
_cell.angle_alpha   90.00
_cell.angle_beta   90.00
_cell.angle_gamma   90.00
#
_symmetry.space_group_name_H-M   'P 1'
#
loop_
_entity.id
_entity.type
_entity.pdbx_description
1 polymer ?
#
loop_
_entity_poly.entity_id
_entity_poly.type
_entity_poly.pdbx_seq_one_letter_code
_entity_poly.pdbx_strand_id
1 'polypeptide(L)' 'MPIDQAARHCGVSIGMLSKLENGKGVNLERALRVMDGLGLTMLVVPKTHAPWLEQAAAHALKTGELAAWEQP' A
#
# COMPACT_ATOMS: atom_id res chain seq x y z
N MET A 1 4.96 -11.14 7.74
CA MET A 1 3.64 -11.61 8.22
C MET A 1 3.23 -12.82 7.38
N PRO A 2 2.95 -13.99 7.99
CA PRO A 2 2.38 -15.13 7.27
C PRO A 2 1.04 -14.78 6.58
N ILE A 3 0.74 -15.42 5.46
CA ILE A 3 -0.45 -15.09 4.64
C ILE A 3 -1.77 -15.35 5.39
N ASP A 4 -1.81 -16.31 6.30
CA ASP A 4 -2.96 -16.58 7.15
C ASP A 4 -3.22 -15.42 8.12
N GLN A 5 -2.17 -14.89 8.76
CA GLN A 5 -2.27 -13.73 9.64
C GLN A 5 -2.67 -12.49 8.85
N ALA A 6 -2.10 -12.30 7.65
CA ALA A 6 -2.44 -11.20 6.76
C ALA A 6 -3.91 -11.24 6.32
N ALA A 7 -4.38 -12.41 5.90
CA ALA A 7 -5.76 -12.60 5.47
C ALA A 7 -6.74 -12.33 6.62
N ARG A 8 -6.44 -12.81 7.83
CA ARG A 8 -7.23 -12.53 9.03
C ARG A 8 -7.24 -11.05 9.39
N HIS A 9 -6.07 -10.40 9.34
CA HIS A 9 -5.94 -8.97 9.62
C HIS A 9 -6.75 -8.12 8.62
N CYS A 10 -6.71 -8.49 7.34
CA CYS A 10 -7.43 -7.78 6.28
C CYS A 10 -8.90 -8.21 6.11
N GLY A 11 -9.41 -9.16 6.91
CA GLY A 11 -10.78 -9.66 6.78
C GLY A 11 -11.10 -10.30 5.42
N VAL A 12 -10.13 -11.00 4.82
CA VAL A 12 -10.27 -11.70 3.53
C VAL A 12 -9.86 -13.17 3.66
N SER A 13 -10.18 -13.99 2.65
CA SER A 13 -9.75 -15.40 2.64
C SER A 13 -8.31 -15.53 2.16
N ILE A 14 -7.59 -16.55 2.66
CA ILE A 14 -6.20 -16.84 2.26
C ILE A 14 -6.10 -17.02 0.73
N GLY A 15 -7.05 -17.75 0.12
CA GLY A 15 -7.05 -17.97 -1.32
C GLY A 15 -7.31 -16.70 -2.13
N MET A 16 -8.09 -15.75 -1.59
CA MET A 16 -8.25 -14.43 -2.22
C MET A 16 -6.95 -13.63 -2.12
N LEU A 17 -6.31 -13.61 -0.93
CA LEU A 17 -5.09 -12.84 -0.73
C LEU A 17 -3.92 -13.42 -1.55
N SER A 18 -3.85 -14.75 -1.65
CA SER A 18 -2.88 -15.45 -2.50
C SER A 18 -3.09 -15.10 -3.98
N LYS A 19 -4.34 -15.04 -4.46
CA LYS A 19 -4.62 -14.58 -5.83
C LYS A 19 -4.12 -13.15 -6.05
N LEU A 20 -4.42 -12.24 -5.13
CA LEU A 20 -3.99 -10.85 -5.21
C LEU A 20 -2.45 -10.73 -5.22
N GLU A 21 -1.77 -11.44 -4.32
CA GLU A 21 -0.30 -11.50 -4.25
C GLU A 21 0.33 -12.03 -5.56
N ASN A 22 -0.31 -13.03 -6.17
CA ASN A 22 0.17 -13.66 -7.40
C ASN A 22 -0.34 -12.96 -8.69
N GLY A 23 -0.82 -11.72 -8.58
CA GLY A 23 -1.28 -10.91 -9.73
C GLY A 23 -2.48 -11.49 -10.47
N LYS A 24 -3.25 -12.40 -9.84
CA LYS A 24 -4.49 -12.93 -10.40
C LYS A 24 -5.63 -11.93 -10.15
N GLY A 25 -6.58 -11.89 -11.08
CA GLY A 25 -7.74 -11.01 -10.98
C GLY A 25 -8.53 -11.23 -9.69
N VAL A 26 -8.73 -10.14 -8.94
CA VAL A 26 -9.63 -10.06 -7.79
C VAL A 26 -10.55 -8.85 -7.95
N ASN A 27 -11.67 -8.84 -7.24
CA ASN A 27 -12.57 -7.69 -7.23
C ASN A 27 -11.84 -6.47 -6.62
N LEU A 28 -12.04 -5.27 -7.18
CA LEU A 28 -11.44 -4.04 -6.67
C LEU A 28 -11.81 -3.76 -5.20
N GLU A 29 -13.07 -3.95 -4.81
CA GLU A 29 -13.52 -3.79 -3.41
C GLU A 29 -12.65 -4.61 -2.44
N ARG A 30 -12.34 -5.83 -2.87
CA ARG A 30 -11.53 -6.80 -2.14
C ARG A 30 -10.07 -6.37 -2.05
N ALA A 31 -9.51 -5.80 -3.11
CA ALA A 31 -8.17 -5.22 -3.08
C ALA A 31 -8.11 -3.98 -2.17
N LEU A 32 -9.11 -3.10 -2.25
CA LEU A 32 -9.20 -1.90 -1.41
C LEU A 32 -9.30 -2.26 0.08
N ARG A 33 -10.04 -3.31 0.43
CA ARG A 33 -10.10 -3.82 1.81
C ARG A 33 -8.74 -4.30 2.32
N VAL A 34 -7.94 -4.95 1.48
CA VAL A 34 -6.58 -5.37 1.87
C VAL A 34 -5.68 -4.15 2.10
N MET A 35 -5.77 -3.12 1.26
CA MET A 35 -5.01 -1.88 1.49
C MET A 35 -5.39 -1.22 2.81
N ASP A 36 -6.70 -1.08 3.09
CA ASP A 36 -7.21 -0.50 4.34
C ASP A 36 -6.71 -1.29 5.56
N GLY A 37 -6.79 -2.63 5.50
CA GLY A 37 -6.23 -3.52 6.51
C GLY A 37 -4.72 -3.38 6.71
N LEU A 38 -3.97 -2.90 5.72
CA LEU A 38 -2.53 -2.65 5.82
C LEU A 38 -2.20 -1.19 6.17
N GLY A 39 -3.20 -0.34 6.41
CA GLY A 39 -3.02 1.10 6.62
C GLY A 39 -2.56 1.86 5.37
N LEU A 40 -2.83 1.31 4.18
CA LEU A 40 -2.47 1.88 2.89
C LEU A 40 -3.66 2.63 2.27
N THR A 41 -3.35 3.69 1.52
CA THR A 41 -4.33 4.44 0.74
C THR A 41 -3.96 4.42 -0.75
N MET A 42 -4.96 4.44 -1.64
CA MET A 42 -4.76 4.51 -3.08
C MET A 42 -5.03 5.92 -3.59
N LEU A 43 -4.07 6.49 -4.29
CA LEU A 43 -4.19 7.76 -4.98
C LEU A 43 -4.36 7.52 -6.49
N VAL A 44 -5.44 8.07 -7.06
CA VAL A 44 -5.70 8.00 -8.51
C VAL A 44 -5.48 9.38 -9.12
N VAL A 45 -4.60 9.45 -10.12
CA VAL A 45 -4.19 10.72 -10.75
C VAL A 45 -4.08 10.60 -12.26
N PRO A 46 -4.13 11.74 -12.99
CA PRO A 46 -3.72 11.77 -14.38
C PRO A 46 -2.28 11.28 -14.54
N LYS A 47 -2.01 10.47 -15.58
CA LYS A 47 -0.68 9.92 -15.87
C LYS A 47 0.39 11.01 -16.04
N THR A 48 -0.01 12.18 -16.53
CA THR A 48 0.85 13.36 -16.67
C THR A 48 1.41 13.86 -15.34
N HIS A 49 0.76 13.55 -14.21
CA HIS A 49 1.18 13.96 -12.88
C HIS A 49 2.05 12.93 -12.16
N ALA A 50 2.20 11.71 -12.72
CA ALA A 50 2.97 10.64 -12.07
C ALA A 50 4.43 11.05 -11.75
N PRO A 51 5.19 11.68 -12.67
CA PRO A 51 6.57 12.08 -12.37
C PRO A 51 6.68 13.11 -11.24
N TRP A 52 5.68 13.99 -11.13
CA TRP A 52 5.63 14.99 -10.06
C TRP A 52 5.32 14.35 -8.70
N LEU A 53 4.44 13.35 -8.66
CA LEU A 53 4.14 12.59 -7.45
C LEU A 53 5.30 11.73 -6.98
N GLU A 54 6.03 11.10 -7.90
CA GLU A 54 7.25 10.35 -7.57
C GLU A 54 8.31 11.29 -6.94
N GLN A 55 8.48 12.49 -7.47
CA GLN A 55 9.37 13.51 -6.90
C GLN A 55 8.90 13.98 -5.52
N ALA A 56 7.60 14.24 -5.35
CA ALA A 56 7.04 14.65 -4.06
C ALA A 56 7.23 13.55 -3.00
N ALA A 57 7.02 12.28 -3.36
CA ALA A 57 7.24 11.13 -2.48
C ALA A 57 8.74 10.98 -2.10
N ALA A 58 9.65 11.12 -3.07
CA ALA A 58 11.09 11.08 -2.83
C ALA A 58 11.56 12.22 -1.90
N HIS A 59 11.00 13.42 -2.07
CA HIS A 59 11.28 14.55 -1.19
C HIS A 59 10.77 14.29 0.24
N ALA A 60 9.53 13.80 0.38
CA ALA A 60 8.94 13.49 1.68
C ALA A 60 9.76 12.44 2.46
N LEU A 61 10.30 11.42 1.79
CA LEU A 61 11.22 10.45 2.41
C LEU A 61 12.47 11.12 2.96
N LYS A 62 13.10 12.00 2.18
CA LYS A 62 14.31 12.73 2.61
C LYS A 62 14.04 13.66 3.79
N THR A 63 12.89 14.33 3.81
CA THR A 63 12.47 15.18 4.93
C THR A 63 12.13 14.34 6.18
N GLY A 64 11.47 13.19 6.00
CA GLY A 64 11.16 12.26 7.09
C GLY A 64 12.40 11.63 7.72
N GLU A 65 13.41 11.29 6.92
CA GLU A 65 14.72 10.88 7.42
C GLU A 65 15.36 11.98 8.25
N LEU A 66 15.45 13.21 7.73
CA LEU A 66 16.01 14.35 8.48
C LEU A 66 15.31 14.55 9.83
N ALA A 67 13.97 14.46 9.87
CA ALA A 67 13.20 14.56 11.12
C ALA A 67 13.48 13.39 12.10
N ALA A 68 13.82 12.20 11.61
CA ALA A 68 14.18 11.05 12.43
C ALA A 68 15.58 11.16 13.07
N TRP A 69 16.50 11.90 12.44
CA TRP A 69 17.83 12.20 12.99
C TRP A 69 17.85 13.42 13.94
N GLU A 70 16.73 14.16 14.07
CA GLU A 70 16.57 15.33 14.96
C GLU A 70 15.87 14.99 16.30
N GLN A 71 15.63 13.71 16.61
CA GLN A 71 15.07 13.28 17.89
C GLN A 71 16.25 12.94 18.86
N PRO A 72 16.38 13.61 20.02
CA PRO A 72 17.48 13.39 20.98
C PRO A 72 17.40 12.07 21.74
#